data_AF-A0A1H3T5R0-F1
#
_entry.id   AF-A0A1H3T5R0-F1
#
_cell.length_a   1.000
_cell.length_b   1.000
_cell.length_c   1.000
_cell.angle_alpha   90.00
_cell.angle_beta   90.00
_cell.angle_gamma   90.00
#
_symmetry.space_group_name_H-M   'P 1'
#
loop_
_entity.id
_entity.type
_entity.pdbx_description
1 polymer ?
#
loop_
_entity_poly.entity_id
_entity_poly.type
_entity_poly.pdbx_seq_one_letter_code
_entity_poly.pdbx_strand_id
1 'polypeptide(L)'
;MRNPGCLHVPDDRAELVIIEYQQLKEEQRQRITSRDHLVYAALATAGAVGGAALQAGARTILLLVPVVSVVLGWTYVSTDRKVTQIGRHIEHVLAPRLTPTTGTFTWEAAHRCRPGYRLHKRIQVIVSLLTFCGPAVAAVVANSDSAFSSLPILVLATVGLLATAVLAHQLASNTDAEPSQPRAPFE
;
A
#
# COMPACT_ATOMS: atom_id res chain seq x y z
N MET A 1 39.72 -45.68 -14.26
CA MET A 1 39.82 -45.12 -12.88
C MET A 1 39.15 -43.74 -12.88
N ARG A 2 38.41 -43.46 -11.82
CA ARG A 2 37.29 -42.51 -11.72
C ARG A 2 37.78 -41.05 -11.73
N ASN A 3 37.19 -40.22 -12.60
CA ASN A 3 37.44 -38.78 -12.70
C ASN A 3 36.88 -38.08 -11.44
N PRO A 4 37.68 -37.35 -10.64
CA PRO A 4 37.19 -36.69 -9.45
C PRO A 4 36.46 -35.40 -9.82
N GLY A 5 35.13 -35.45 -9.71
CA GLY A 5 34.25 -34.34 -9.37
C GLY A 5 34.58 -32.97 -9.96
N CYS A 6 34.09 -32.70 -11.17
CA CYS A 6 33.59 -31.36 -11.46
C CYS A 6 32.46 -31.09 -10.46
N LEU A 7 32.73 -30.30 -9.41
CA LEU A 7 31.69 -29.65 -8.62
C LEU A 7 30.95 -28.71 -9.56
N HIS A 8 29.86 -29.21 -10.13
CA HIS A 8 28.86 -28.42 -10.83
C HIS A 8 28.08 -27.61 -9.79
N VAL A 9 28.70 -26.57 -9.23
CA VAL A 9 28.05 -25.55 -8.39
C VAL A 9 27.88 -24.21 -9.12
N PRO A 10 27.32 -24.17 -10.35
CA PRO A 10 26.65 -22.96 -10.85
C PRO A 10 25.12 -23.01 -10.77
N ASP A 11 24.50 -24.19 -10.87
CA ASP A 11 23.05 -24.32 -11.08
C ASP A 11 22.22 -24.09 -9.81
N ASP A 12 22.65 -24.65 -8.67
CA ASP A 12 21.95 -24.50 -7.38
C ASP A 12 21.76 -23.03 -6.95
N ARG A 13 22.71 -22.15 -7.27
CA ARG A 13 22.63 -20.73 -6.91
C ARG A 13 21.65 -19.98 -7.82
N ALA A 14 21.64 -20.29 -9.11
CA ALA A 14 20.68 -19.70 -10.03
C ALA A 14 19.26 -20.18 -9.70
N GLU A 15 19.09 -21.47 -9.43
CA GLU A 15 17.84 -22.07 -8.99
C GLU A 15 17.34 -21.45 -7.68
N LEU A 16 18.21 -21.28 -6.68
CA LEU A 16 17.84 -20.65 -5.41
C LEU A 16 17.40 -19.19 -5.59
N VAL A 17 18.05 -18.43 -6.48
CA VAL A 17 17.64 -17.04 -6.78
C VAL A 17 16.31 -16.99 -7.55
N ILE A 18 16.03 -17.97 -8.42
CA ILE A 18 14.73 -18.11 -9.09
C ILE A 18 13.63 -18.46 -8.08
N ILE A 19 13.90 -19.36 -7.13
CA ILE A 19 12.96 -19.71 -6.06
C ILE A 19 12.67 -18.46 -5.19
N GLU A 20 13.70 -17.73 -4.77
CA GLU A 20 13.54 -16.49 -4.00
C GLU A 20 12.70 -15.46 -4.78
N TYR A 21 12.96 -15.28 -6.08
CA TYR A 21 12.18 -14.42 -6.95
C TYR A 21 10.70 -14.83 -7.00
N GLN A 22 10.40 -16.11 -7.19
CA GLN A 22 9.04 -16.63 -7.24
C GLN A 22 8.28 -16.41 -5.93
N GLN A 23 8.93 -16.69 -4.79
CA GLN A 23 8.34 -16.46 -3.46
C GLN A 23 8.03 -14.99 -3.23
N LEU A 24 8.96 -14.10 -3.57
CA LEU A 24 8.75 -12.65 -3.46
C LEU A 24 7.61 -12.15 -4.37
N LYS A 25 7.49 -12.70 -5.59
CA LYS A 25 6.38 -12.37 -6.49
C LYS A 25 5.04 -12.85 -5.96
N GLU A 26 5.00 -14.03 -5.36
CA GLU A 26 3.79 -14.55 -4.74
C GLU A 26 3.38 -13.70 -3.53
N GLU A 27 4.33 -13.32 -2.66
CA GLU A 27 4.07 -12.38 -1.57
C GLU A 27 3.58 -11.04 -2.10
N GLN A 28 4.22 -10.50 -3.15
CA GLN A 28 3.80 -9.25 -3.79
C GLN A 28 2.35 -9.34 -4.29
N ARG A 29 1.97 -10.46 -4.93
CA ARG A 29 0.61 -10.70 -5.42
C ARG A 29 -0.40 -10.73 -4.26
N GLN A 30 -0.13 -11.50 -3.22
CA GLN A 30 -0.99 -11.59 -2.03
C GLN A 30 -1.21 -10.22 -1.38
N ARG A 31 -0.14 -9.40 -1.29
CA ARG A 31 -0.22 -8.05 -0.74
C ARG A 31 -1.04 -7.11 -1.61
N ILE A 32 -0.89 -7.16 -2.94
CA ILE A 32 -1.71 -6.36 -3.85
C ILE A 32 -3.19 -6.72 -3.71
N THR A 33 -3.53 -8.01 -3.67
CA THR A 33 -4.91 -8.47 -3.47
C THR A 33 -5.47 -8.03 -2.12
N SER A 34 -4.69 -8.18 -1.04
CA SER A 34 -5.10 -7.72 0.30
C SER A 34 -5.39 -6.22 0.33
N ARG A 35 -4.55 -5.41 -0.32
CA ARG A 35 -4.74 -3.96 -0.44
C ARG A 35 -6.08 -3.63 -1.11
N ASP A 36 -6.44 -4.35 -2.16
CA ASP A 36 -7.69 -4.10 -2.89
C ASP A 36 -8.91 -4.50 -2.04
N HIS A 37 -8.81 -5.59 -1.26
CA HIS A 37 -9.84 -5.96 -0.28
C HIS A 37 -10.07 -4.90 0.81
N LEU A 38 -9.04 -4.15 1.22
CA LEU A 38 -9.19 -3.09 2.21
C LEU A 38 -10.03 -1.92 1.70
N VAL A 39 -9.98 -1.62 0.39
CA VAL A 39 -10.83 -0.59 -0.23
C VAL A 39 -12.30 -1.01 -0.14
N TYR A 40 -12.60 -2.26 -0.49
CA TYR A 40 -13.96 -2.79 -0.37
C TYR A 40 -14.43 -2.83 1.09
N ALA A 41 -13.57 -3.23 2.02
CA ALA A 41 -13.87 -3.24 3.44
C ALA A 41 -14.17 -1.82 3.97
N ALA A 42 -13.41 -0.81 3.52
CA ALA A 42 -13.64 0.58 3.91
C ALA A 42 -15.01 1.08 3.43
N LEU A 43 -15.36 0.81 2.17
CA LEU A 43 -16.66 1.19 1.60
C LEU A 43 -17.82 0.48 2.32
N ALA A 44 -17.70 -0.83 2.54
CA ALA A 44 -18.70 -1.62 3.26
C ALA A 44 -18.88 -1.12 4.69
N THR A 45 -17.79 -0.82 5.38
CA THR A 45 -17.86 -0.35 6.78
C THR A 45 -18.43 1.06 6.87
N ALA A 46 -18.05 1.97 5.97
CA ALA A 46 -18.64 3.29 5.90
C ALA A 46 -20.16 3.23 5.68
N GLY A 47 -20.61 2.37 4.75
CA GLY A 47 -22.02 2.11 4.51
C GLY A 47 -22.75 1.52 5.73
N ALA A 48 -22.13 0.53 6.39
CA ALA A 48 -22.69 -0.10 7.58
C ALA A 48 -22.85 0.88 8.76
N VAL A 49 -21.80 1.66 9.06
CA VAL A 49 -21.83 2.66 10.14
C VAL A 49 -22.81 3.78 9.81
N GLY A 50 -22.86 4.24 8.55
CA GLY A 50 -23.83 5.22 8.10
C GLY A 50 -25.27 4.73 8.23
N GLY A 51 -25.55 3.51 7.77
CA GLY A 51 -26.85 2.86 7.90
C GLY A 51 -27.26 2.66 9.36
N ALA A 52 -26.33 2.27 10.23
CA ALA A 52 -26.60 2.14 11.67
C ALA A 52 -26.92 3.49 12.32
N ALA A 53 -26.19 4.56 11.97
CA ALA A 53 -26.45 5.90 12.48
C ALA A 53 -27.85 6.41 12.05
N LEU A 54 -28.25 6.14 10.80
CA LEU A 54 -29.57 6.50 10.30
C LEU A 54 -30.68 5.71 11.00
N GLN A 55 -30.53 4.39 11.14
CA GLN A 55 -31.52 3.54 11.79
C GLN A 55 -31.71 3.88 13.28
N ALA A 56 -30.63 4.18 13.99
CA ALA A 56 -30.68 4.54 15.41
C ALA A 56 -31.06 6.02 15.66
N GLY A 57 -31.09 6.87 14.62
CA GLY A 57 -31.23 8.32 14.77
C GLY A 57 -30.08 8.99 15.54
N ALA A 58 -28.95 8.28 15.73
CA ALA A 58 -27.85 8.68 16.60
C ALA A 58 -26.61 9.03 15.77
N ARG A 59 -26.43 10.32 15.46
CA ARG A 59 -25.28 10.81 14.68
C ARG A 59 -23.93 10.50 15.33
N THR A 60 -23.89 10.34 16.65
CA THR A 60 -22.68 9.99 17.40
C THR A 60 -22.08 8.65 16.96
N ILE A 61 -22.88 7.73 16.41
CA ILE A 61 -22.41 6.45 15.84
C ILE A 61 -21.42 6.69 14.69
N LEU A 62 -21.55 7.79 13.94
CA LEU A 62 -20.62 8.15 12.86
C LEU A 62 -19.19 8.39 13.37
N LEU A 63 -18.98 8.69 14.66
CA LEU A 63 -17.65 8.86 15.23
C LEU A 63 -16.85 7.54 15.32
N LEU A 64 -17.46 6.39 14.99
CA LEU A 64 -16.74 5.16 14.73
C LEU A 64 -15.99 5.19 13.38
N VAL A 65 -16.45 6.00 12.42
CA VAL A 65 -15.86 6.07 11.08
C VAL A 65 -14.39 6.50 11.12
N PRO A 66 -13.98 7.58 11.82
CA PRO A 66 -12.56 7.93 11.95
C PRO A 66 -11.68 6.79 12.48
N VAL A 67 -12.17 6.04 13.47
CA VAL A 67 -11.41 4.93 14.07
C VAL A 67 -11.19 3.83 13.03
N VAL A 68 -12.24 3.38 12.36
CA VAL A 68 -12.14 2.32 11.36
C VAL A 68 -11.33 2.76 10.14
N SER A 69 -11.56 3.99 9.67
CA SER A 69 -10.79 4.60 8.58
C SER A 69 -9.29 4.59 8.83
N VAL A 70 -8.87 4.92 10.05
CA VAL A 70 -7.44 4.92 10.44
C VAL A 70 -6.87 3.51 10.42
N VAL A 71 -7.57 2.53 11.00
CA VAL A 71 -7.11 1.13 11.03
C VAL A 71 -6.96 0.55 9.62
N LEU A 72 -7.98 0.72 8.78
CA LEU A 72 -7.95 0.21 7.41
C LEU A 72 -6.92 0.96 6.55
N GLY A 73 -6.86 2.29 6.68
CA GLY A 73 -5.91 3.11 5.94
C GLY A 73 -4.45 2.85 6.33
N TRP A 74 -4.16 2.65 7.62
CA TRP A 74 -2.82 2.27 8.07
C TRP A 74 -2.40 0.92 7.50
N THR A 75 -3.32 -0.06 7.51
CA THR A 75 -3.07 -1.38 6.94
C THR A 75 -2.79 -1.28 5.44
N TYR A 76 -3.54 -0.43 4.72
CA TYR A 76 -3.32 -0.14 3.31
C TYR A 76 -1.91 0.42 3.06
N VAL A 77 -1.50 1.45 3.82
CA VAL A 77 -0.16 2.07 3.70
C VAL A 77 0.95 1.07 3.98
N SER A 78 0.81 0.27 5.04
CA SER A 78 1.81 -0.73 5.41
C SER A 78 2.01 -1.79 4.30
N THR A 79 0.94 -2.12 3.59
CA THR A 79 0.94 -3.08 2.50
C THR A 79 1.60 -2.50 1.24
N ASP A 80 1.29 -1.25 0.87
CA ASP A 80 1.89 -0.56 -0.28
C ASP A 80 3.41 -0.39 -0.13
N ARG A 81 3.88 -0.09 1.08
CA ARG A 81 5.32 0.00 1.39
C ARG A 81 6.05 -1.32 1.18
N LYS A 82 5.47 -2.43 1.66
CA LYS A 82 6.07 -3.76 1.49
C LYS A 82 6.13 -4.18 0.02
N VAL A 83 5.06 -3.93 -0.75
CA VAL A 83 5.06 -4.17 -2.20
C VAL A 83 6.17 -3.38 -2.89
N THR A 84 6.34 -2.11 -2.52
CA THR A 84 7.40 -1.25 -3.07
C THR A 84 8.80 -1.75 -2.70
N GLN A 85 9.00 -2.19 -1.46
CA GLN A 85 10.28 -2.74 -1.00
C GLN A 85 10.64 -4.06 -1.72
N ILE A 86 9.67 -4.96 -1.89
CA ILE A 86 9.87 -6.20 -2.67
C ILE A 86 10.26 -5.86 -4.10
N GLY A 87 9.55 -4.93 -4.75
CA GLY A 87 9.85 -4.51 -6.12
C GLY A 87 11.26 -3.94 -6.29
N ARG A 88 11.73 -3.16 -5.30
CA ARG A 88 13.11 -2.63 -5.26
C ARG A 88 14.13 -3.72 -4.99
N HIS A 89 13.84 -4.66 -4.10
CA HIS A 89 14.73 -5.78 -3.81
C HIS A 89 14.94 -6.67 -5.03
N ILE A 90 13.85 -6.99 -5.73
CA ILE A 90 13.92 -7.73 -7.00
C ILE A 90 14.81 -7.00 -8.01
N GLU A 91 14.65 -5.69 -8.15
CA GLU A 91 15.39 -4.88 -9.12
C GLU A 91 16.87 -4.69 -8.79
N HIS A 92 17.20 -4.38 -7.53
CA HIS A 92 18.55 -3.97 -7.15
C HIS A 92 19.40 -5.15 -6.66
N VAL A 93 18.77 -6.25 -6.25
CA VAL A 93 19.47 -7.39 -5.65
C VAL A 93 19.33 -8.65 -6.49
N LEU A 94 18.12 -9.08 -6.83
CA LEU A 94 17.93 -10.35 -7.55
C LEU A 94 18.21 -10.22 -9.04
N ALA A 95 17.74 -9.16 -9.70
CA ALA A 95 17.90 -9.00 -11.14
C ALA A 95 19.37 -9.02 -11.57
N PRO A 96 20.31 -8.26 -10.94
CA PRO A 96 21.72 -8.30 -11.32
C PRO A 96 22.38 -9.67 -11.11
N ARG A 97 21.89 -10.47 -10.15
CA ARG A 97 22.42 -11.83 -9.88
C ARG A 97 22.02 -12.85 -10.94
N LEU A 98 20.90 -12.62 -11.63
CA LEU A 98 20.38 -13.48 -12.70
C LEU A 98 20.76 -13.01 -14.12
N THR A 99 21.21 -11.76 -14.27
CA THR A 99 21.38 -11.13 -15.59
C THR A 99 22.70 -10.36 -15.77
N PRO A 100 23.89 -10.97 -15.59
CA PRO A 100 25.11 -10.34 -16.11
C PRO A 100 25.09 -10.18 -17.64
N THR A 101 24.35 -11.04 -18.37
CA THR A 101 24.44 -11.13 -19.85
C THR A 101 23.15 -11.48 -20.59
N THR A 102 22.04 -11.79 -19.91
CA THR A 102 20.79 -12.25 -20.56
C THR A 102 19.61 -11.34 -20.22
N GLY A 103 18.82 -10.93 -21.22
CA GLY A 103 17.65 -10.06 -21.08
C GLY A 103 16.44 -10.68 -20.36
N THR A 104 16.66 -11.39 -19.26
CA THR A 104 15.68 -12.25 -18.56
C THR A 104 14.52 -11.46 -17.93
N PHE A 105 14.67 -10.14 -17.74
CA PHE A 105 13.63 -9.24 -17.17
C PHE A 105 13.19 -8.12 -18.13
N THR A 106 13.29 -8.35 -19.45
CA THR A 106 12.92 -7.36 -20.48
C THR A 106 11.47 -6.90 -20.39
N TRP A 107 10.51 -7.80 -20.09
CA TRP A 107 9.11 -7.42 -19.91
C TRP A 107 8.89 -6.47 -18.73
N GLU A 108 9.57 -6.70 -17.61
CA GLU A 108 9.52 -5.85 -16.42
C GLU A 108 10.20 -4.51 -16.63
N ALA A 109 11.35 -4.50 -17.29
CA ALA A 109 12.05 -3.27 -17.65
C ALA A 109 11.18 -2.38 -18.57
N ALA A 110 10.55 -2.98 -19.59
CA ALA A 110 9.66 -2.27 -20.51
C ALA A 110 8.42 -1.70 -19.82
N HIS A 111 7.80 -2.45 -18.90
CA HIS A 111 6.59 -2.00 -18.19
C HIS A 111 6.85 -0.97 -17.09
N ARG A 112 8.07 -0.91 -16.52
CA ARG A 112 8.43 0.10 -15.51
C ARG A 112 8.64 1.49 -16.11
N CYS A 113 9.11 1.58 -17.36
CA CYS A 113 9.39 2.85 -18.04
C CYS A 113 8.14 3.58 -18.57
N ARG A 114 6.97 3.40 -17.95
CA ARG A 114 5.70 3.91 -18.47
C ARG A 114 5.57 5.42 -18.18
N PRO A 115 5.55 6.29 -19.22
CA PRO A 115 5.29 7.72 -19.01
C PRO A 115 3.92 7.90 -18.35
N GLY A 116 3.87 8.69 -17.28
CA GLY A 116 2.65 8.90 -16.49
C GLY A 116 2.57 8.13 -15.17
N TYR A 117 3.62 7.40 -14.75
CA TYR A 117 3.68 6.76 -13.42
C TYR A 117 3.34 7.74 -12.28
N ARG A 118 3.90 8.96 -12.32
CA ARG A 118 3.63 10.02 -11.33
C ARG A 118 2.16 10.44 -11.30
N LEU A 119 1.51 10.53 -12.46
CA LEU A 119 0.08 10.86 -12.54
C LEU A 119 -0.78 9.75 -11.94
N HIS A 120 -0.51 8.49 -12.28
CA HIS A 120 -1.22 7.34 -11.72
C HIS A 120 -1.06 7.27 -10.19
N LYS A 121 0.16 7.51 -9.68
CA LYS A 121 0.42 7.53 -8.23
C LYS A 121 -0.33 8.69 -7.54
N ARG A 122 -0.38 9.89 -8.15
CA ARG A 122 -1.16 11.03 -7.62
C ARG A 122 -2.66 10.70 -7.57
N ILE A 123 -3.21 10.16 -8.65
CA ILE A 123 -4.62 9.73 -8.69
C ILE A 123 -4.87 8.68 -7.60
N GLN A 124 -3.99 7.70 -7.45
CA GLN A 124 -4.10 6.68 -6.40
C GLN A 124 -4.13 7.30 -4.99
N VAL A 125 -3.31 8.31 -4.71
CA VAL A 125 -3.32 8.99 -3.41
C VAL A 125 -4.58 9.82 -3.21
N ILE A 126 -5.05 10.55 -4.23
CA ILE A 126 -6.32 11.28 -4.16
C ILE A 126 -7.46 10.31 -3.85
N VAL A 127 -7.54 9.20 -4.57
CA VAL A 127 -8.56 8.15 -4.33
C VAL A 127 -8.44 7.59 -2.92
N SER A 128 -7.22 7.29 -2.47
CA SER A 128 -7.00 6.75 -1.10
C SER A 128 -7.40 7.75 -0.01
N LEU A 129 -7.10 9.05 -0.19
CA LEU A 129 -7.53 10.10 0.71
C LEU A 129 -9.06 10.20 0.75
N LEU A 130 -9.71 10.16 -0.41
CA LEU A 130 -11.18 10.18 -0.49
C LEU A 130 -11.79 8.93 0.16
N THR A 131 -11.22 7.74 -0.03
CA THR A 131 -11.74 6.49 0.52
C THR A 131 -11.57 6.41 2.04
N PHE A 132 -10.38 6.74 2.56
CA PHE A 132 -10.08 6.54 3.98
C PHE A 132 -10.32 7.80 4.81
N CYS A 133 -9.89 8.97 4.34
CA CYS A 133 -9.96 10.21 5.12
C CYS A 133 -11.28 10.96 4.91
N GLY A 134 -11.87 10.89 3.72
CA GLY A 134 -13.13 11.57 3.39
C GLY A 134 -14.27 11.26 4.36
N PRO A 135 -14.64 9.97 4.55
CA PRO A 135 -15.68 9.58 5.50
C PRO A 135 -15.37 9.98 6.94
N ALA A 136 -14.11 9.91 7.37
CA ALA A 136 -13.69 10.28 8.71
C ALA A 136 -13.90 11.78 8.98
N VAL A 137 -13.48 12.64 8.05
CA VAL A 137 -13.70 14.09 8.15
C VAL A 137 -15.19 14.41 8.10
N ALA A 138 -15.94 13.81 7.18
CA ALA A 138 -17.38 14.01 7.07
C ALA A 138 -18.13 13.63 8.36
N ALA A 139 -17.73 12.54 9.01
CA ALA A 139 -18.32 12.09 10.27
C ALA A 139 -18.08 13.07 11.43
N VAL A 140 -16.87 13.65 11.51
CA VAL A 140 -16.54 14.67 12.52
C VAL A 140 -17.31 15.96 12.26
N VAL A 141 -17.35 16.43 11.01
CA VAL A 141 -18.10 17.63 10.60
C VAL A 141 -19.59 17.46 10.88
N ALA A 142 -20.18 16.29 10.59
CA ALA A 142 -21.59 16.01 10.86
C ALA A 142 -21.95 16.02 12.37
N ASN A 143 -20.93 15.93 13.24
CA ASN A 143 -21.05 15.96 14.70
C ASN A 143 -20.42 17.21 15.31
N SER A 144 -20.13 18.28 14.54
CA SER A 144 -19.51 19.50 15.08
C SER A 144 -20.36 20.16 16.17
N ASP A 145 -21.67 20.19 15.98
CA ASP A 145 -22.61 20.85 16.88
C ASP A 145 -22.75 20.09 18.21
N SER A 146 -22.60 18.76 18.17
CA SER A 146 -22.64 17.88 19.33
C SER A 146 -21.27 17.66 19.96
N ALA A 147 -20.16 17.99 19.28
CA ALA A 147 -18.81 17.75 19.78
C ALA A 147 -18.51 18.51 21.09
N PHE A 148 -19.09 19.69 21.27
CA PHE A 148 -18.92 20.49 22.48
C PHE A 148 -19.85 20.09 23.63
N SER A 149 -20.81 19.17 23.40
CA SER A 149 -21.82 18.79 24.39
C SER A 149 -21.28 17.88 25.50
N SER A 150 -20.19 17.15 25.24
CA SER A 150 -19.55 16.30 26.25
C SER A 150 -18.06 16.10 25.97
N LEU A 151 -17.26 16.10 27.04
CA LEU A 151 -15.83 15.81 26.97
C LEU A 151 -15.46 14.51 26.22
N PRO A 152 -16.13 13.35 26.43
CA PRO A 152 -15.74 12.13 25.72
C PRO A 152 -15.94 12.23 24.20
N ILE A 153 -17.02 12.88 23.74
CA ILE A 153 -17.27 13.08 22.31
C ILE A 153 -16.21 14.01 21.71
N LEU A 154 -15.86 15.08 22.41
CA LEU A 154 -14.80 16.00 22.00
C LEU A 154 -13.45 15.30 21.87
N VAL A 155 -13.06 14.51 22.88
CA VAL A 155 -11.81 13.73 22.87
C VAL A 155 -11.80 12.74 21.71
N LEU A 156 -12.90 12.01 21.50
CA LEU A 156 -12.99 11.04 20.40
C LEU A 156 -12.89 11.72 19.02
N ALA A 157 -13.59 12.83 18.81
CA ALA A 157 -13.56 13.57 17.56
C ALA A 157 -12.17 14.18 17.28
N THR A 158 -11.53 14.76 18.29
CA THR A 158 -10.20 15.37 18.17
C THR A 158 -9.11 14.32 17.92
N VAL A 159 -9.08 13.24 18.69
CA VAL A 159 -8.16 12.12 18.47
C VAL A 159 -8.38 11.48 17.11
N GLY A 160 -9.64 11.26 16.71
CA GLY A 160 -10.00 10.73 15.40
C GLY A 160 -9.52 11.61 14.25
N LEU A 161 -9.67 12.93 14.37
CA LEU A 161 -9.21 13.89 13.36
C LEU A 161 -7.67 13.94 13.28
N LEU A 162 -6.98 13.96 14.42
CA LEU A 162 -5.52 13.93 14.47
C LEU A 162 -4.97 12.64 13.83
N ALA A 163 -5.54 11.50 14.17
CA ALA A 163 -5.14 10.21 13.59
C ALA A 163 -5.41 10.17 12.08
N THR A 164 -6.52 10.75 11.62
CA THR A 164 -6.84 10.88 10.19
C THR A 164 -5.83 11.80 9.47
N ALA A 165 -5.42 12.90 10.10
CA ALA A 165 -4.40 13.79 9.54
C ALA A 165 -3.03 13.11 9.43
N VAL A 166 -2.63 12.34 10.44
CA VAL A 166 -1.41 11.51 10.40
C VAL A 166 -1.49 10.50 9.25
N LEU A 167 -2.64 9.82 9.09
CA LEU A 167 -2.85 8.89 7.98
C LEU A 167 -2.75 9.59 6.62
N ALA A 168 -3.38 10.76 6.47
CA ALA A 168 -3.32 11.54 5.24
C ALA A 168 -1.89 11.94 4.88
N HIS A 169 -1.11 12.39 5.87
CA HIS A 169 0.31 12.68 5.70
C HIS A 169 1.09 11.44 5.24
N GLN A 170 0.83 10.26 5.83
CA GLN A 170 1.50 9.03 5.41
C GLN A 170 1.18 8.64 3.97
N LEU A 171 -0.10 8.72 3.58
CA LEU A 171 -0.53 8.47 2.20
C LEU A 171 0.15 9.41 1.21
N ALA A 172 0.26 10.70 1.56
CA ALA A 172 0.96 11.69 0.75
C ALA A 172 2.47 11.40 0.68
N SER A 173 3.15 11.18 1.80
CA SER A 173 4.61 10.93 1.83
C SER A 173 5.03 9.69 1.02
N ASN A 174 4.14 8.71 0.84
CA ASN A 174 4.42 7.54 0.01
C ASN A 174 4.50 7.85 -1.49
N THR A 175 4.08 9.05 -1.95
CA THR A 175 4.29 9.47 -3.36
C THR A 175 5.72 9.88 -3.66
N ASP A 176 6.46 10.29 -2.63
CA ASP A 176 7.76 10.95 -2.78
C ASP A 176 8.93 9.96 -2.70
N ALA A 177 8.64 8.69 -2.43
CA ALA A 177 9.61 7.61 -2.56
C ALA A 177 9.99 7.49 -4.04
N GLU A 178 11.13 8.11 -4.41
CA GLU A 178 11.58 8.23 -5.80
C GLU A 178 11.49 6.90 -6.56
N PRO A 179 11.02 6.93 -7.83
CA PRO A 179 11.27 5.83 -8.74
C PRO A 179 12.78 5.68 -8.90
N SER A 180 13.28 4.45 -8.85
CA SER A 180 14.67 4.13 -9.19
C SER A 180 15.00 4.78 -10.54
N GLN A 181 15.96 5.69 -10.50
CA GLN A 181 16.43 6.43 -11.67
C GLN A 181 16.89 5.43 -12.74
N PRO A 182 16.46 5.55 -14.00
CA PRO A 182 16.88 4.63 -15.04
C PRO A 182 18.39 4.73 -15.22
N ARG A 183 19.12 3.62 -15.06
CA ARG A 183 20.49 3.55 -15.61
C ARG A 183 20.36 3.61 -17.12
N ALA A 184 21.12 4.50 -17.73
CA ALA A 184 21.21 4.62 -19.18
C ALA A 184 21.44 3.23 -19.80
N PRO A 185 20.79 2.90 -20.94
CA PRO A 185 21.17 1.72 -21.68
C PRO A 185 22.66 1.81 -21.98
N PHE A 186 23.41 0.77 -21.62
CA PHE A 186 24.82 0.62 -21.91
C PHE A 186 25.04 0.96 -23.40
N GLU A 187 25.87 1.96 -23.67
CA GLU A 187 26.57 2.13 -24.95
C GLU A 187 27.66 1.06 -25.09
#